data_AF-A0A7Y7NIQ4-F1
#
_entry.id   AF-A0A7Y7NIQ4-F1
#
_cell.length_a   1.000
_cell.length_b   1.000
_cell.length_c   1.000
_cell.angle_alpha   90.00
_cell.angle_beta   90.00
_cell.angle_gamma   90.00
#
_symmetry.space_group_name_H-M   'P 1'
#
loop_
_entity.id
_entity.type
_entity.pdbx_description
1 polymer ?
#
loop_
_entity_poly.entity_id
_entity_poly.type
_entity_poly.pdbx_seq_one_letter_code
_entity_poly.pdbx_strand_id
1 'polypeptide(L)'
;MNLLENLIKYEAEIKNHNANIDDGFELNFSHNLKMPVSNREIFQIDVEIIIGDYSFYTKMNKVFIHQIGKRIYDEEYGNEYLPLFHQWVEDFNNDTESFKKRIKQVFKNNSLIIKYFETNKKMIYGIVSDKFEVTNQLDFRKRFIEVAQERGVIDIESPTMYQVTSSKYSQIKEYFKFETDNSQVQLSCGIVYGLNNGYGAYTVHWIREYKESKTWFSPIKSSKQDYKWRNNPKFHDESSKVEMIKFVDFIIDQGITHSKFIEEKVKIAQENPINVLDMNTFLKLLKVAEATKVRIKDQFSEEVLKKGNTEFSFSESIRNIGTFDKYTGKATKRLLIETGTRIIEEDGIKALISEDLEFSIKGDYDWY
;
A
#
# COMPACT_ATOMS: atom_id res chain seq x y z
N MET A 1 6.76 -11.62 -21.30
CA MET A 1 5.54 -12.34 -20.88
C MET A 1 4.76 -11.39 -19.96
N ASN A 2 3.50 -11.11 -20.26
CA ASN A 2 2.69 -10.12 -19.54
C ASN A 2 2.34 -10.65 -18.15
N LEU A 3 2.84 -10.01 -17.08
CA LEU A 3 2.62 -10.48 -15.71
C LEU A 3 1.13 -10.55 -15.38
N LEU A 4 0.33 -9.58 -15.86
CA LEU A 4 -1.11 -9.53 -15.56
C LEU A 4 -1.87 -10.71 -16.17
N GLU A 5 -1.53 -11.07 -17.40
CA GLU A 5 -2.06 -12.29 -18.04
C GLU A 5 -1.67 -13.55 -17.26
N ASN A 6 -0.47 -13.60 -16.69
CA ASN A 6 -0.05 -14.73 -15.85
C ASN A 6 -0.87 -14.81 -14.55
N LEU A 7 -1.18 -13.68 -13.90
CA LEU A 7 -2.08 -13.67 -12.74
C LEU A 7 -3.47 -14.17 -13.10
N ILE A 8 -3.99 -13.79 -14.27
CA ILE A 8 -5.33 -14.21 -14.70
C ILE A 8 -5.35 -15.70 -15.03
N LYS A 9 -4.33 -16.20 -15.73
CA LYS A 9 -4.17 -17.64 -15.96
C LYS A 9 -4.08 -18.39 -14.64
N TYR A 10 -3.30 -17.88 -13.69
CA TYR A 10 -3.20 -18.45 -12.35
C TYR A 10 -4.55 -18.45 -11.61
N GLU A 11 -5.31 -17.34 -11.66
CA GLU A 11 -6.63 -17.26 -11.01
C GLU A 11 -7.69 -18.14 -11.69
N ALA A 12 -7.55 -18.43 -12.99
CA ALA A 12 -8.43 -19.35 -13.72
C ALA A 12 -8.27 -20.81 -13.30
N GLU A 13 -7.13 -21.19 -12.71
CA GLU A 13 -6.88 -22.53 -12.16
C GLU A 13 -7.49 -22.72 -10.76
N ILE A 14 -7.99 -21.65 -10.13
CA ILE A 14 -8.56 -21.69 -8.79
C ILE A 14 -9.94 -22.35 -8.81
N LYS A 15 -10.09 -23.40 -8.01
CA LYS A 15 -11.34 -24.12 -7.80
C LYS A 15 -12.06 -23.58 -6.57
N ASN A 16 -13.38 -23.74 -6.57
CA ASN A 16 -14.25 -23.34 -5.47
C ASN A 16 -14.89 -24.59 -4.84
N HIS A 17 -14.99 -24.61 -3.52
CA HIS A 17 -15.77 -25.59 -2.77
C HIS A 17 -16.67 -24.86 -1.79
N ASN A 18 -17.97 -25.11 -1.85
CA ASN A 18 -18.93 -24.59 -0.88
C ASN A 18 -18.71 -25.34 0.44
N ALA A 19 -18.35 -24.62 1.49
CA ALA A 19 -18.04 -25.20 2.78
C ALA A 19 -19.31 -25.56 3.56
N ASN A 20 -20.09 -26.52 3.04
CA ASN A 20 -21.25 -27.06 3.72
C ASN A 20 -20.77 -27.98 4.85
N ILE A 21 -20.80 -27.49 6.08
CA ILE A 21 -20.26 -28.24 7.22
C ILE A 21 -21.19 -29.36 7.74
N ASP A 22 -22.41 -29.46 7.21
CA ASP A 22 -23.33 -30.55 7.53
C ASP A 22 -22.78 -31.91 7.04
N ASP A 23 -21.86 -31.87 6.06
CA ASP A 23 -21.15 -33.02 5.53
C ASP A 23 -19.98 -33.49 6.42
N GLY A 24 -19.84 -32.90 7.62
CA GLY A 24 -18.73 -33.11 8.53
C GLY A 24 -17.71 -31.97 8.45
N PHE A 25 -17.12 -31.62 9.60
CA PHE A 25 -16.09 -30.59 9.68
C PHE A 25 -15.08 -30.94 10.77
N GLU A 26 -13.82 -31.03 10.38
CA GLU A 26 -12.66 -31.16 11.27
C GLU A 26 -11.62 -30.09 10.95
N LEU A 27 -10.92 -29.64 11.99
CA LEU A 27 -9.85 -28.64 11.89
C LEU A 27 -8.62 -29.15 12.64
N ASN A 28 -7.55 -29.39 11.88
CA ASN A 28 -6.30 -29.91 12.39
C ASN A 28 -5.19 -28.85 12.25
N PHE A 29 -4.28 -28.83 13.23
CA PHE A 29 -3.09 -27.99 13.23
C PHE A 29 -1.86 -28.89 13.30
N SER A 30 -0.82 -28.61 12.51
CA SER A 30 0.41 -29.43 12.53
C SER A 30 1.26 -29.29 13.79
N HIS A 31 0.90 -28.38 14.70
CA HIS A 31 1.51 -28.23 16.03
C HIS A 31 0.43 -28.24 17.13
N ASN A 32 0.60 -29.13 18.11
CA ASN A 32 -0.21 -29.23 19.34
C ASN A 32 0.45 -28.52 20.54
N LEU A 33 1.49 -27.71 20.32
CA LEU A 33 2.21 -27.00 21.39
C LEU A 33 2.01 -25.49 21.24
N LYS A 34 1.99 -24.80 22.40
CA LYS A 34 1.76 -23.35 22.58
C LYS A 34 2.24 -22.53 21.39
N MET A 35 1.36 -21.70 20.82
CA MET A 35 1.70 -20.72 19.82
C MET A 35 2.91 -19.91 20.28
N PRO A 36 3.93 -19.79 19.44
CA PRO A 36 5.07 -18.96 19.74
C PRO A 36 4.69 -17.48 19.85
N VAL A 37 5.40 -16.74 20.71
CA VAL A 37 5.12 -15.33 21.05
C VAL A 37 5.48 -14.38 19.89
N SER A 38 6.12 -14.88 18.83
CA SER A 38 6.58 -14.07 17.69
C SER A 38 5.80 -14.34 16.40
N ASN A 39 5.49 -13.27 15.65
CA ASN A 39 4.84 -13.33 14.33
C ASN A 39 5.53 -14.30 13.35
N ARG A 40 6.85 -14.48 13.45
CA ARG A 40 7.64 -15.28 12.49
C ARG A 40 7.44 -16.78 12.65
N GLU A 41 7.13 -17.24 13.85
CA GLU A 41 7.01 -18.67 14.15
C GLU A 41 5.58 -19.18 13.95
N ILE A 42 4.56 -18.33 14.13
CA ILE A 42 3.14 -18.67 13.88
C ILE A 42 2.89 -19.01 12.40
N PHE A 43 3.58 -18.33 11.48
CA PHE A 43 3.46 -18.57 10.04
C PHE A 43 3.98 -19.95 9.57
N GLN A 44 4.59 -20.73 10.46
CA GLN A 44 5.05 -22.09 10.15
C GLN A 44 3.99 -23.16 10.39
N ILE A 45 2.92 -22.87 11.14
CA ILE A 45 1.86 -23.82 11.47
C ILE A 45 1.04 -24.14 10.23
N ASP A 46 0.90 -25.43 9.92
CA ASP A 46 -0.04 -25.90 8.90
C ASP A 46 -1.43 -26.05 9.52
N VAL A 47 -2.41 -25.64 8.74
CA VAL A 47 -3.84 -25.80 9.04
C VAL A 47 -4.41 -26.74 7.98
N GLU A 48 -5.11 -27.77 8.43
CA GLU A 48 -5.92 -28.64 7.58
C GLU A 48 -7.38 -28.49 7.97
N ILE A 49 -8.23 -28.19 6.98
CA ILE A 49 -9.68 -28.13 7.09
C ILE A 49 -10.25 -29.32 6.32
N ILE A 50 -10.99 -30.19 7.01
CA ILE A 50 -11.64 -31.35 6.41
C ILE A 50 -13.14 -31.08 6.36
N ILE A 51 -13.77 -31.19 5.18
CA ILE A 51 -15.21 -31.04 4.96
C ILE A 51 -15.69 -32.19 4.08
N GLY A 52 -16.49 -33.10 4.65
CA GLY A 52 -16.79 -34.38 4.00
C GLY A 52 -15.52 -35.11 3.57
N ASP A 53 -15.44 -35.50 2.29
CA ASP A 53 -14.28 -36.19 1.70
C ASP A 53 -13.14 -35.25 1.24
N TYR A 54 -13.24 -33.95 1.53
CA TYR A 54 -12.27 -32.96 1.07
C TYR A 54 -11.35 -32.48 2.19
N SER A 55 -10.03 -32.63 2.02
CA SER A 55 -9.01 -32.03 2.88
C SER A 55 -8.35 -30.83 2.20
N PHE A 56 -8.43 -29.67 2.84
CA PHE A 56 -7.84 -28.40 2.39
C PHE A 56 -6.70 -27.97 3.30
N TYR A 57 -5.62 -27.44 2.73
CA TYR A 57 -4.38 -27.14 3.46
C TYR A 57 -3.98 -25.67 3.33
N THR A 58 -3.48 -25.07 4.40
CA THR A 58 -2.87 -23.74 4.35
C THR A 58 -1.85 -23.55 5.46
N LYS A 59 -1.12 -22.43 5.41
CA LYS A 59 -0.33 -21.96 6.54
C LYS A 59 -1.16 -20.99 7.36
N MET A 60 -0.99 -21.01 8.67
CA MET A 60 -1.59 -20.03 9.56
C MET A 60 -0.93 -18.66 9.33
N ASN A 61 -1.39 -17.93 8.32
CA ASN A 61 -0.83 -16.66 7.89
C ASN A 61 -1.78 -15.49 8.21
N LYS A 62 -1.28 -14.26 8.02
CA LYS A 62 -2.05 -13.02 8.24
C LYS A 62 -3.41 -13.03 7.53
N VAL A 63 -3.49 -13.57 6.31
CA VAL A 63 -4.72 -13.62 5.51
C VAL A 63 -5.74 -14.55 6.15
N PHE A 64 -5.33 -15.77 6.48
CA PHE A 64 -6.20 -16.77 7.12
C PHE A 64 -6.72 -16.27 8.47
N ILE A 65 -5.81 -15.79 9.33
CA ILE A 65 -6.15 -15.24 10.65
C ILE A 65 -7.14 -14.08 10.50
N HIS A 66 -6.90 -13.14 9.58
CA HIS A 66 -7.79 -12.01 9.42
C HIS A 66 -9.15 -12.42 8.83
N GLN A 67 -9.19 -13.32 7.83
CA GLN A 67 -10.44 -13.76 7.21
C GLN A 67 -11.34 -14.51 8.20
N ILE A 68 -10.78 -15.40 9.01
CA ILE A 68 -11.56 -16.15 10.00
C ILE A 68 -11.76 -15.32 11.27
N GLY A 69 -10.70 -14.75 11.81
CA GLY A 69 -10.70 -14.01 13.08
C GLY A 69 -11.61 -12.81 13.05
N LYS A 70 -11.71 -12.09 11.92
CA LYS A 70 -12.67 -10.99 11.81
C LYS A 70 -14.11 -11.48 12.04
N ARG A 71 -14.45 -12.69 11.61
CA ARG A 71 -15.79 -13.26 11.82
C ARG A 71 -16.01 -13.79 13.24
N ILE A 72 -14.94 -14.02 13.99
CA ILE A 72 -15.02 -14.41 15.40
C ILE A 72 -15.15 -13.15 16.29
N TYR A 73 -14.42 -12.09 15.96
CA TYR A 73 -14.22 -10.92 16.83
C TYR A 73 -14.68 -9.59 16.21
N ASP A 74 -15.55 -9.59 15.19
CA ASP A 74 -15.92 -8.38 14.41
C ASP A 74 -16.44 -7.25 15.31
N GLU A 75 -17.25 -7.61 16.31
CA GLU A 75 -17.88 -6.67 17.23
C GLU A 75 -16.87 -5.96 18.16
N GLU A 76 -15.72 -6.59 18.44
CA GLU A 76 -14.75 -6.10 19.41
C GLU A 76 -13.59 -5.32 18.75
N TYR A 77 -13.08 -5.81 17.61
CA TYR A 77 -11.88 -5.26 16.97
C TYR A 77 -12.09 -4.74 15.54
N GLY A 78 -13.28 -4.96 14.95
CA GLY A 78 -13.58 -4.54 13.58
C GLY A 78 -12.54 -5.02 12.55
N ASN A 79 -11.86 -4.08 11.88
CA ASN A 79 -10.86 -4.35 10.84
C ASN A 79 -9.40 -4.28 11.33
N GLU A 80 -9.16 -4.15 12.64
CA GLU A 80 -7.81 -3.99 13.17
C GLU A 80 -7.09 -5.33 13.33
N TYR A 81 -5.98 -5.51 12.59
CA TYR A 81 -5.27 -6.80 12.57
C TYR A 81 -4.54 -7.12 13.88
N LEU A 82 -3.86 -6.15 14.51
CA LEU A 82 -3.01 -6.43 15.68
C LEU A 82 -3.80 -6.89 16.90
N PRO A 83 -4.89 -6.22 17.32
CA PRO A 83 -5.73 -6.69 18.43
C PRO A 83 -6.33 -8.06 18.14
N LEU A 84 -6.89 -8.24 16.94
CA LEU A 84 -7.45 -9.52 16.47
C LEU A 84 -6.42 -10.65 16.54
N PHE A 85 -5.19 -10.38 16.09
CA PHE A 85 -4.11 -11.35 16.11
C PHE A 85 -3.72 -11.75 17.54
N HIS A 86 -3.63 -10.79 18.47
CA HIS A 86 -3.34 -11.11 19.87
C HIS A 86 -4.44 -11.99 20.49
N GLN A 87 -5.70 -11.64 20.27
CA GLN A 87 -6.83 -12.44 20.78
C GLN A 87 -6.85 -13.84 20.16
N TRP A 88 -6.57 -13.97 18.86
CA TRP A 88 -6.45 -15.24 18.17
C TRP A 88 -5.39 -16.15 18.81
N VAL A 89 -4.21 -15.59 19.09
CA VAL A 89 -3.09 -16.33 19.72
C VAL A 89 -3.43 -16.72 21.15
N GLU A 90 -4.06 -15.83 21.91
CA GLU A 90 -4.51 -16.10 23.27
C GLU A 90 -5.54 -17.25 23.31
N ASP A 91 -6.56 -17.18 22.47
CA ASP A 91 -7.61 -18.20 22.39
C ASP A 91 -7.08 -19.57 21.96
N PHE A 92 -6.17 -19.59 20.97
CA PHE A 92 -5.53 -20.84 20.54
C PHE A 92 -4.74 -21.49 21.69
N ASN A 93 -4.04 -20.67 22.48
CA ASN A 93 -3.17 -21.13 23.58
C ASN A 93 -3.91 -21.55 24.83
N ASN A 94 -5.03 -20.89 25.14
CA ASN A 94 -5.79 -21.13 26.35
C ASN A 94 -6.64 -22.40 26.24
N ASP A 95 -7.38 -22.55 25.13
CA ASP A 95 -8.23 -23.72 24.88
C ASP A 95 -8.37 -23.94 23.37
N THR A 96 -7.45 -24.75 22.82
CA THR A 96 -7.41 -25.08 21.40
C THR A 96 -8.70 -25.75 20.91
N GLU A 97 -9.37 -26.54 21.73
CA GLU A 97 -10.61 -27.23 21.32
C GLU A 97 -11.80 -26.28 21.29
N SER A 98 -11.92 -25.37 22.27
CA SER A 98 -12.90 -24.27 22.21
C SER A 98 -12.61 -23.35 21.02
N PHE A 99 -11.34 -23.05 20.74
CA PHE A 99 -10.94 -22.28 19.57
C PHE A 99 -11.33 -22.95 18.24
N LYS A 100 -11.07 -24.25 18.08
CA LYS A 100 -11.54 -25.03 16.91
C LYS A 100 -13.06 -24.98 16.75
N LYS A 101 -13.81 -25.09 17.85
CA LYS A 101 -15.29 -24.97 17.84
C LYS A 101 -15.74 -23.59 17.37
N ARG A 102 -15.07 -22.51 17.78
CA ARG A 102 -15.37 -21.15 17.31
C ARG A 102 -15.13 -21.00 15.81
N ILE A 103 -14.02 -21.54 15.29
CA ILE A 103 -13.77 -21.57 13.84
C ILE A 103 -14.85 -22.37 13.12
N LYS A 104 -15.20 -23.57 13.61
CA LYS A 104 -16.30 -24.38 13.05
C LYS A 104 -17.61 -23.59 13.01
N GLN A 105 -17.92 -22.83 14.05
CA GLN A 105 -19.11 -22.00 14.12
C GLN A 105 -19.09 -20.87 13.08
N VAL A 106 -17.93 -20.29 12.77
CA VAL A 106 -17.79 -19.34 11.67
C VAL A 106 -18.20 -19.97 10.34
N PHE A 107 -17.71 -21.18 10.03
CA PHE A 107 -18.13 -21.90 8.82
C PHE A 107 -19.61 -22.30 8.84
N LYS A 108 -20.19 -22.57 10.02
CA LYS A 108 -21.62 -22.87 10.17
C LYS A 108 -22.51 -21.67 9.86
N ASN A 109 -22.14 -20.52 10.42
CA ASN A 109 -22.98 -19.33 10.43
C ASN A 109 -22.82 -18.49 9.16
N ASN A 110 -21.75 -18.72 8.41
CA ASN A 110 -21.45 -17.97 7.19
C ASN A 110 -21.44 -18.95 6.03
N SER A 111 -22.18 -18.64 4.96
CA SER A 111 -22.09 -19.37 3.70
C SER A 111 -20.72 -19.09 3.07
N LEU A 112 -19.72 -19.88 3.43
CA LEU A 112 -18.33 -19.72 3.00
C LEU A 112 -17.98 -20.61 1.82
N ILE A 113 -17.13 -20.08 0.95
CA ILE A 113 -16.54 -20.76 -0.19
C ILE A 113 -15.03 -20.82 0.06
N ILE A 114 -14.48 -22.04 0.07
CA ILE A 114 -13.04 -22.27 0.07
C ILE A 114 -12.56 -22.22 -1.37
N LYS A 115 -11.71 -21.25 -1.68
CA LYS A 115 -10.99 -21.14 -2.95
C LYS A 115 -9.65 -21.84 -2.81
N TYR A 116 -9.32 -22.75 -3.72
CA TYR A 116 -8.10 -23.56 -3.62
C TYR A 116 -7.47 -23.85 -4.98
N PHE A 117 -6.16 -24.08 -4.99
CA PHE A 117 -5.45 -24.67 -6.12
C PHE A 117 -5.19 -26.14 -5.86
N GLU A 118 -5.23 -26.95 -6.91
CA GLU A 118 -4.98 -28.38 -6.84
C GLU A 118 -3.67 -28.69 -7.56
N THR A 119 -2.60 -28.85 -6.77
CA THR A 119 -1.33 -29.41 -7.25
C THR A 119 -1.24 -30.86 -6.76
N ASN A 120 -0.52 -31.11 -5.67
CA ASN A 120 -0.46 -32.41 -4.98
C ASN A 120 -1.46 -32.49 -3.81
N LYS A 121 -1.83 -31.32 -3.27
CA LYS A 121 -2.81 -31.13 -2.19
C LYS A 121 -3.73 -29.97 -2.57
N LYS A 122 -4.93 -29.92 -2.00
CA LYS A 122 -5.86 -28.81 -2.17
C LYS A 122 -5.45 -27.66 -1.26
N MET A 123 -4.63 -26.76 -1.79
CA MET A 123 -4.07 -25.66 -1.01
C MET A 123 -5.00 -24.45 -1.05
N ILE A 124 -5.40 -23.94 0.11
CA ILE A 124 -6.31 -22.80 0.23
C ILE A 124 -5.62 -21.55 -0.31
N TYR A 125 -6.24 -20.98 -1.33
CA TYR A 125 -5.91 -19.68 -1.90
C TYR A 125 -6.63 -18.54 -1.15
N GLY A 126 -7.88 -18.77 -0.71
CA GLY A 126 -8.65 -17.81 0.07
C GLY A 126 -9.99 -18.35 0.58
N ILE A 127 -10.57 -17.71 1.59
CA ILE A 127 -11.87 -18.06 2.15
C ILE A 127 -12.81 -16.86 2.02
N VAL A 128 -13.85 -17.03 1.21
CA VAL A 128 -14.75 -15.94 0.81
C VAL A 128 -16.19 -16.26 1.18
N SER A 129 -17.07 -15.26 1.23
CA SER A 129 -18.51 -15.50 1.34
C SER A 129 -19.10 -15.85 -0.03
N ASP A 130 -20.28 -16.45 -0.04
CA ASP A 130 -21.15 -16.61 -1.21
C ASP A 130 -21.41 -15.30 -1.98
N LYS A 131 -21.45 -14.16 -1.27
CA LYS A 131 -21.59 -12.81 -1.84
C LYS A 131 -20.30 -12.23 -2.43
N PHE A 132 -19.20 -12.98 -2.44
CA PHE A 132 -17.91 -12.44 -2.90
C PHE A 132 -17.88 -12.25 -4.42
N GLU A 133 -17.67 -11.01 -4.84
CA GLU A 133 -17.54 -10.66 -6.25
C GLU A 133 -16.09 -10.79 -6.73
N VAL A 134 -15.88 -11.72 -7.66
CA VAL A 134 -14.62 -11.88 -8.40
C VAL A 134 -14.48 -10.67 -9.33
N THR A 135 -13.35 -9.98 -9.21
CA THR A 135 -13.02 -8.88 -10.11
C THR A 135 -12.27 -9.41 -11.33
N ASN A 136 -12.52 -8.84 -12.50
CA ASN A 136 -11.70 -9.05 -13.69
C ASN A 136 -10.65 -7.96 -13.80
N GLN A 137 -9.38 -8.36 -13.72
CA GLN A 137 -8.25 -7.45 -13.63
C GLN A 137 -7.96 -6.77 -14.96
N LEU A 138 -8.28 -7.41 -16.10
CA LEU A 138 -8.18 -6.78 -17.42
C LEU A 138 -9.29 -5.77 -17.64
N ASP A 139 -10.51 -6.08 -17.20
CA ASP A 139 -11.63 -5.15 -17.35
C ASP A 139 -11.38 -3.90 -16.51
N PHE A 140 -10.86 -4.06 -15.29
CA PHE A 140 -10.42 -2.95 -14.46
C PHE A 140 -9.35 -2.10 -15.16
N ARG A 141 -8.28 -2.75 -15.63
CA ARG A 141 -7.17 -2.08 -16.32
C ARG A 141 -7.66 -1.31 -17.54
N LYS A 142 -8.48 -1.97 -18.37
CA LYS A 142 -9.07 -1.39 -19.57
C LYS A 142 -9.89 -0.16 -19.22
N ARG A 143 -10.80 -0.27 -18.23
CA ARG A 143 -11.64 0.85 -17.81
C ARG A 143 -10.84 2.00 -17.23
N PHE A 144 -9.81 1.70 -16.43
CA PHE A 144 -8.91 2.71 -15.90
C PHE A 144 -8.21 3.49 -17.01
N ILE A 145 -7.64 2.78 -18.01
CA ILE A 145 -6.97 3.40 -19.15
C ILE A 145 -7.96 4.24 -19.98
N GLU A 146 -9.14 3.70 -20.30
CA GLU A 146 -10.17 4.41 -21.05
C GLU A 146 -10.55 5.74 -20.38
N VAL A 147 -10.93 5.70 -19.10
CA VAL A 147 -11.35 6.93 -18.40
C VAL A 147 -10.18 7.90 -18.25
N ALA A 148 -8.96 7.41 -18.01
CA ALA A 148 -7.79 8.27 -17.89
C ALA A 148 -7.42 8.95 -19.23
N GLN A 149 -7.58 8.25 -20.36
CA GLN A 149 -7.40 8.80 -21.70
C GLN A 149 -8.51 9.80 -22.06
N GLU A 150 -9.77 9.49 -21.75
CA GLU A 150 -10.91 10.42 -21.91
C GLU A 150 -10.70 11.71 -21.12
N ARG A 151 -10.07 11.61 -19.93
CA ARG A 151 -9.73 12.74 -19.07
C ARG A 151 -8.41 13.43 -19.46
N GLY A 152 -7.72 12.95 -20.49
CA GLY A 152 -6.47 13.52 -21.00
C GLY A 152 -5.30 13.44 -20.04
N VAL A 153 -5.35 12.56 -19.02
CA VAL A 153 -4.29 12.43 -18.01
C VAL A 153 -3.31 11.30 -18.28
N ILE A 154 -3.58 10.45 -19.27
CA ILE A 154 -2.65 9.43 -19.78
C ILE A 154 -2.62 9.56 -21.29
N ASP A 155 -1.44 9.42 -21.89
CA ASP A 155 -1.25 9.47 -23.34
C ASP A 155 -2.09 8.38 -24.06
N ILE A 156 -2.71 8.81 -25.16
CA ILE A 156 -3.58 8.02 -26.03
C ILE A 156 -2.75 7.04 -26.87
N GLU A 157 -1.54 7.45 -27.29
CA GLU A 157 -0.72 6.68 -28.24
C GLU A 157 0.12 5.58 -27.57
N SER A 158 0.39 5.71 -26.28
CA SER A 158 0.98 4.67 -25.46
C SER A 158 0.68 4.97 -24.00
N PRO A 159 -0.23 4.24 -23.31
CA PRO A 159 -0.31 4.38 -21.86
C PRO A 159 1.08 4.03 -21.36
N THR A 160 1.79 5.02 -20.80
CA THR A 160 3.21 4.91 -20.47
C THR A 160 3.33 4.02 -19.22
N MET A 161 3.04 2.73 -19.42
CA MET A 161 3.26 1.64 -18.50
C MET A 161 4.77 1.46 -18.46
N TYR A 162 5.41 2.17 -17.54
CA TYR A 162 6.87 2.16 -17.49
C TYR A 162 7.40 0.96 -16.71
N GLN A 163 6.57 0.36 -15.84
CA GLN A 163 6.99 -0.76 -15.02
C GLN A 163 5.82 -1.66 -14.59
N VAL A 164 6.03 -2.96 -14.73
CA VAL A 164 5.21 -4.00 -14.08
C VAL A 164 6.09 -4.78 -13.13
N THR A 165 5.68 -4.91 -11.88
CA THR A 165 6.44 -5.68 -10.88
C THR A 165 5.55 -6.68 -10.14
N SER A 166 6.14 -7.80 -9.74
CA SER A 166 5.55 -8.68 -8.74
C SER A 166 6.00 -8.23 -7.35
N SER A 167 5.06 -8.01 -6.43
CA SER A 167 5.39 -7.87 -5.02
C SER A 167 5.88 -9.21 -4.45
N LYS A 168 6.52 -9.18 -3.28
CA LYS A 168 6.87 -10.39 -2.51
C LYS A 168 5.67 -11.26 -2.12
N TYR A 169 4.45 -10.73 -2.26
CA TYR A 169 3.18 -11.45 -2.05
C TYR A 169 2.54 -11.86 -3.38
N SER A 170 3.31 -11.90 -4.47
CA SER A 170 2.86 -12.22 -5.83
C SER A 170 1.77 -11.28 -6.37
N GLN A 171 1.62 -10.09 -5.80
CA GLN A 171 0.69 -9.09 -6.33
C GLN A 171 1.33 -8.38 -7.51
N ILE A 172 0.51 -8.05 -8.51
CA ILE A 172 0.99 -7.30 -9.67
C ILE A 172 0.80 -5.82 -9.42
N LYS A 173 1.84 -5.05 -9.69
CA LYS A 173 1.79 -3.59 -9.69
C LYS A 173 2.07 -3.06 -11.07
N GLU A 174 1.19 -2.23 -11.61
CA GLU A 174 1.43 -1.42 -12.81
C GLU A 174 1.52 0.04 -12.43
N TYR A 175 2.41 0.78 -13.09
CA TYR A 175 2.52 2.23 -12.92
C TYR A 175 2.20 2.95 -14.20
N PHE A 176 1.31 3.93 -14.10
CA PHE A 176 0.87 4.78 -15.19
C PHE A 176 1.35 6.20 -14.95
N LYS A 177 2.07 6.78 -15.91
CA LYS A 177 2.44 8.19 -15.86
C LYS A 177 1.21 9.05 -16.12
N PHE A 178 0.97 9.98 -15.21
CA PHE A 178 -0.06 11.00 -15.36
C PHE A 178 0.56 12.21 -16.03
N GLU A 179 0.16 12.48 -17.26
CA GLU A 179 0.51 13.71 -17.97
C GLU A 179 -0.43 14.82 -17.55
N THR A 180 0.15 15.93 -17.13
CA THR A 180 -0.55 17.18 -16.88
C THR A 180 0.16 18.29 -17.64
N ASP A 181 -0.61 19.11 -18.35
CA ASP A 181 -0.08 20.12 -19.26
C ASP A 181 0.90 21.05 -18.55
N ASN A 182 2.10 21.20 -19.11
CA ASN A 182 3.16 22.08 -18.62
C ASN A 182 3.62 21.87 -17.17
N SER A 183 3.33 20.71 -16.58
CA SER A 183 3.74 20.42 -15.21
C SER A 183 5.23 20.10 -15.11
N GLN A 184 5.92 20.79 -14.20
CA GLN A 184 7.28 20.44 -13.79
C GLN A 184 7.33 19.19 -12.91
N VAL A 185 6.17 18.67 -12.51
CA VAL A 185 6.03 17.47 -11.69
C VAL A 185 5.39 16.37 -12.53
N GLN A 186 6.05 15.22 -12.58
CA GLN A 186 5.47 14.00 -13.11
C GLN A 186 4.74 13.28 -11.98
N LEU A 187 3.43 13.10 -12.13
CA LEU A 187 2.66 12.20 -11.28
C LEU A 187 2.65 10.79 -11.89
N SER A 188 2.63 9.76 -11.05
CA SER A 188 2.51 8.36 -11.45
C SER A 188 1.52 7.64 -10.54
N CYS A 189 0.54 6.98 -11.15
CA CYS A 189 -0.45 6.15 -10.48
C CYS A 189 0.04 4.71 -10.47
N GLY A 190 0.39 4.20 -9.29
CA GLY A 190 0.71 2.80 -9.06
C GLY A 190 -0.54 2.00 -8.67
N ILE A 191 -0.98 1.08 -9.51
CA ILE A 191 -2.12 0.20 -9.26
C ILE A 191 -1.61 -1.17 -8.83
N VAL A 192 -1.93 -1.57 -7.60
CA VAL A 192 -1.81 -2.95 -7.13
C VAL A 192 -3.11 -3.68 -7.42
N TYR A 193 -3.03 -4.70 -8.27
CA TYR A 193 -4.18 -5.54 -8.56
C TYR A 193 -4.56 -6.37 -7.33
N GLY A 194 -5.85 -6.33 -6.99
CA GLY A 194 -6.41 -7.19 -5.95
C GLY A 194 -6.30 -8.66 -6.35
N LEU A 195 -5.97 -9.50 -5.38
CA LEU A 195 -6.08 -10.95 -5.52
C LEU A 195 -7.54 -11.35 -5.27
N ASN A 196 -8.09 -12.26 -6.06
CA ASN A 196 -9.45 -12.78 -5.89
C ASN A 196 -9.57 -13.79 -4.73
N ASN A 197 -8.80 -13.60 -3.66
CA ASN A 197 -8.75 -14.46 -2.48
C ASN A 197 -9.63 -13.99 -1.30
N GLY A 198 -10.32 -12.86 -1.42
CA GLY A 198 -11.13 -12.28 -0.34
C GLY A 198 -10.36 -11.42 0.67
N TYR A 199 -9.08 -11.16 0.43
CA TYR A 199 -8.26 -10.27 1.26
C TYR A 199 -7.55 -9.21 0.43
N GLY A 200 -7.12 -9.57 -0.78
CA GLY A 200 -6.58 -8.65 -1.75
C GLY A 200 -7.63 -7.65 -2.23
N ALA A 201 -7.43 -6.38 -1.94
CA ALA A 201 -8.13 -5.26 -2.56
C ALA A 201 -7.22 -4.60 -3.59
N TYR A 202 -7.82 -3.97 -4.59
CA TYR A 202 -7.07 -3.02 -5.40
C TYR A 202 -6.59 -1.90 -4.49
N THR A 203 -5.33 -1.56 -4.64
CA THR A 203 -4.71 -0.47 -3.90
C THR A 203 -4.08 0.47 -4.91
N VAL A 204 -4.42 1.75 -4.82
CA VAL A 204 -3.78 2.78 -5.64
C VAL A 204 -2.83 3.59 -4.78
N HIS A 205 -1.61 3.77 -5.28
CA HIS A 205 -0.61 4.66 -4.71
C HIS A 205 -0.27 5.75 -5.70
N TRP A 206 0.00 6.94 -5.19
CA TRP A 206 0.48 8.06 -5.98
C TRP A 206 1.96 8.34 -5.67
N ILE A 207 2.75 8.39 -6.73
CA ILE A 207 4.17 8.74 -6.70
C ILE A 207 4.35 9.99 -7.55
N ARG A 208 5.23 10.90 -7.14
CA ARG A 208 5.54 12.09 -7.92
C ARG A 208 7.04 12.33 -8.00
N GLU A 209 7.50 12.83 -9.14
CA GLU A 209 8.89 13.12 -9.47
C GLU A 209 9.00 14.53 -10.05
N TYR A 210 10.07 15.28 -9.76
CA TYR A 210 10.31 16.56 -10.41
C TYR A 210 11.06 16.35 -11.73
N LYS A 211 10.45 16.75 -12.87
CA LYS A 211 10.93 16.42 -14.23
C LYS A 211 12.33 16.97 -14.51
N GLU A 212 12.66 18.18 -14.04
CA GLU A 212 13.93 18.85 -14.42
C GLU A 212 15.15 18.35 -13.63
N SER A 213 14.97 17.82 -12.42
CA SER A 213 16.10 17.44 -11.55
C SER A 213 16.25 15.95 -11.31
N LYS A 214 15.30 15.13 -11.79
CA LYS A 214 15.23 13.68 -11.49
C LYS A 214 15.22 13.38 -9.99
N THR A 215 14.92 14.38 -9.16
CA THR A 215 14.74 14.18 -7.73
C THR A 215 13.30 13.77 -7.44
N TRP A 216 13.16 12.98 -6.39
CA TRP A 216 11.89 12.42 -5.99
C TRP A 216 11.34 13.25 -4.85
N PHE A 217 10.09 13.67 -4.96
CA PHE A 217 9.35 13.97 -3.75
C PHE A 217 9.09 12.66 -3.01
N SER A 218 8.81 12.75 -1.72
CA SER A 218 8.23 11.62 -1.02
C SER A 218 6.98 11.14 -1.75
N PRO A 219 6.75 9.82 -1.78
CA PRO A 219 5.45 9.29 -2.15
C PRO A 219 4.39 10.02 -1.33
N ILE A 220 3.17 10.15 -1.86
CA ILE A 220 2.04 10.71 -1.12
C ILE A 220 1.71 9.71 0.00
N LYS A 221 2.43 9.81 1.11
CA LYS A 221 2.29 8.97 2.29
C LYS A 221 1.31 9.65 3.20
N SER A 222 0.05 9.28 3.07
CA SER A 222 -0.70 9.08 4.29
C SER A 222 -1.03 7.61 4.38
N SER A 223 -0.71 7.00 5.53
CA SER A 223 -1.19 5.68 5.94
C SER A 223 -2.73 5.57 5.91
N LYS A 224 -3.44 6.69 5.63
CA LYS A 224 -4.88 6.85 5.47
C LYS A 224 -5.37 6.98 4.01
N GLN A 225 -4.49 7.07 2.99
CA GLN A 225 -4.89 7.29 1.57
C GLN A 225 -4.33 6.26 0.58
N ASP A 226 -3.87 5.08 1.02
CA ASP A 226 -3.95 3.92 0.14
C ASP A 226 -5.43 3.74 -0.21
N TYR A 227 -5.83 4.13 -1.42
CA TYR A 227 -7.22 4.01 -1.84
C TYR A 227 -7.50 2.53 -2.09
N LYS A 228 -8.08 1.89 -1.07
CA LYS A 228 -8.41 0.48 -1.06
C LYS A 228 -9.85 0.30 -1.52
N TRP A 229 -10.02 -0.48 -2.57
CA TRP A 229 -11.32 -0.66 -3.19
C TRP A 229 -12.30 -1.44 -2.31
N ARG A 230 -11.93 -2.62 -1.80
CA ARG A 230 -12.87 -3.58 -1.17
C ARG A 230 -13.29 -3.27 0.28
N ASN A 231 -12.81 -2.17 0.88
CA ASN A 231 -13.13 -1.82 2.28
C ASN A 231 -13.69 -0.40 2.43
N ASN A 232 -14.11 0.24 1.34
CA ASN A 232 -14.62 1.59 1.38
C ASN A 232 -16.09 1.62 0.93
N PRO A 233 -17.05 1.76 1.87
CA PRO A 233 -18.50 1.79 1.58
C PRO A 233 -18.90 2.78 0.49
N LYS A 234 -18.07 3.81 0.24
CA LYS A 234 -18.29 4.81 -0.82
C LYS A 234 -18.29 4.24 -2.23
N PHE A 235 -17.73 3.05 -2.44
CA PHE A 235 -17.68 2.38 -3.74
C PHE A 235 -18.63 1.18 -3.84
N HIS A 236 -19.61 1.11 -2.94
CA HIS A 236 -20.66 0.11 -2.98
C HIS A 236 -22.00 0.78 -3.31
N ASP A 237 -22.80 0.13 -4.15
CA ASP A 237 -24.18 0.53 -4.39
C ASP A 237 -25.09 0.13 -3.21
N GLU A 238 -26.38 0.48 -3.28
CA GLU A 238 -27.38 0.13 -2.26
C GLU A 238 -27.52 -1.39 -2.04
N SER A 239 -27.11 -2.20 -3.03
CA SER A 239 -27.08 -3.67 -2.95
C SER A 239 -25.73 -4.23 -2.49
N SER A 240 -24.83 -3.35 -2.01
CA SER A 240 -23.45 -3.66 -1.61
C SER A 240 -22.55 -4.13 -2.76
N LYS A 241 -23.00 -4.03 -4.01
CA LYS A 241 -22.21 -4.38 -5.18
C LYS A 241 -21.18 -3.31 -5.46
N VAL A 242 -20.05 -3.76 -5.95
CA VAL A 242 -18.88 -2.91 -6.05
C VAL A 242 -18.93 -2.10 -7.35
N GLU A 243 -19.00 -0.78 -7.24
CA GLU A 243 -19.04 0.11 -8.39
C GLU A 243 -17.64 0.50 -8.87
N MET A 244 -17.07 -0.34 -9.73
CA MET A 244 -15.75 -0.15 -10.33
C MET A 244 -15.59 1.23 -10.99
N ILE A 245 -16.62 1.71 -11.70
CA ILE A 245 -16.58 2.99 -12.41
C ILE A 245 -16.41 4.14 -11.43
N LYS A 246 -17.21 4.19 -10.35
CA LYS A 246 -17.08 5.21 -9.30
C LYS A 246 -15.69 5.21 -8.68
N PHE A 247 -15.10 4.03 -8.48
CA PHE A 247 -13.74 3.94 -7.96
C PHE A 247 -12.71 4.49 -8.96
N VAL A 248 -12.79 4.11 -10.24
CA VAL A 248 -11.89 4.62 -11.29
C VAL A 248 -11.98 6.14 -11.43
N ASP A 249 -13.19 6.68 -11.53
CA ASP A 249 -13.44 8.13 -11.61
C ASP A 249 -12.83 8.86 -10.42
N PHE A 250 -13.10 8.35 -9.21
CA PHE A 250 -12.56 8.91 -7.98
C PHE A 250 -11.03 8.93 -7.99
N ILE A 251 -10.38 7.82 -8.37
CA ILE A 251 -8.91 7.77 -8.43
C ILE A 251 -8.36 8.82 -9.40
N ILE A 252 -8.93 8.94 -10.59
CA ILE A 252 -8.47 9.91 -11.59
C ILE A 252 -8.65 11.34 -11.10
N ASP A 253 -9.81 11.66 -10.50
CA ASP A 253 -10.06 13.00 -9.93
C ASP A 253 -9.08 13.33 -8.78
N GLN A 254 -8.71 12.35 -7.95
CA GLN A 254 -7.65 12.53 -6.94
C GLN A 254 -6.29 12.80 -7.58
N GLY A 255 -5.94 12.10 -8.67
CA GLY A 255 -4.71 12.35 -9.41
C GLY A 255 -4.62 13.78 -9.94
N ILE A 256 -5.69 14.26 -10.59
CA ILE A 256 -5.80 15.63 -11.11
C ILE A 256 -5.68 16.65 -9.97
N THR A 257 -6.40 16.42 -8.88
CA THR A 257 -6.40 17.32 -7.71
C THR A 257 -5.00 17.42 -7.10
N HIS A 258 -4.32 16.28 -6.91
CA HIS A 258 -2.96 16.26 -6.39
C HIS A 258 -1.97 16.98 -7.32
N SER A 259 -2.05 16.76 -8.63
CA SER A 259 -1.14 17.45 -9.57
C SER A 259 -1.26 18.96 -9.45
N LYS A 260 -2.49 19.49 -9.47
CA LYS A 260 -2.75 20.93 -9.34
C LYS A 260 -2.24 21.49 -8.02
N PHE A 261 -2.50 20.79 -6.92
CA PHE A 261 -2.01 21.18 -5.59
C PHE A 261 -0.48 21.28 -5.54
N ILE A 262 0.22 20.28 -6.07
CA ILE A 262 1.69 20.26 -6.05
C ILE A 262 2.26 21.35 -6.95
N GLU A 263 1.68 21.57 -8.13
CA GLU A 263 2.10 22.64 -9.06
C GLU A 263 1.98 24.02 -8.41
N GLU A 264 0.86 24.29 -7.73
CA GLU A 264 0.67 25.54 -6.99
C GLU A 264 1.73 25.72 -5.90
N LYS A 265 1.99 24.67 -5.11
CA LYS A 265 3.02 24.70 -4.05
C LYS A 265 4.43 24.88 -4.59
N VAL A 266 4.77 24.22 -5.69
CA VAL A 266 6.08 24.39 -6.36
C VAL A 266 6.24 25.82 -6.86
N LYS A 267 5.22 26.39 -7.49
CA LYS A 267 5.26 27.78 -7.97
C LYS A 267 5.47 28.76 -6.83
N ILE A 268 4.72 28.62 -5.73
CA ILE A 268 4.89 29.45 -4.53
C ILE A 268 6.33 29.33 -4.00
N ALA A 269 6.87 28.12 -3.88
CA ALA A 269 8.22 27.91 -3.36
C ALA A 269 9.33 28.45 -4.29
N GLN A 270 9.08 28.53 -5.60
CA GLN A 270 9.98 29.17 -6.57
C GLN A 270 9.96 30.69 -6.46
N GLU A 271 8.83 31.28 -6.07
CA GLU A 271 8.69 32.72 -5.90
C GLU A 271 9.17 33.18 -4.50
N ASN A 272 9.15 32.29 -3.51
CA ASN A 272 9.55 32.58 -2.14
C ASN A 272 11.08 32.59 -1.96
N PRO A 273 11.70 33.73 -1.63
CA PRO A 273 13.13 33.80 -1.34
C PRO A 273 13.46 33.12 -0.02
N ILE A 274 14.52 32.32 0.00
CA ILE A 274 14.96 31.70 1.25
C ILE A 274 15.78 32.66 2.10
N ASN A 275 15.38 32.81 3.35
CA ASN A 275 16.11 33.60 4.35
C ASN A 275 17.28 32.77 4.92
N VAL A 276 18.49 33.34 4.88
CA VAL A 276 19.72 32.67 5.31
C VAL A 276 19.72 32.34 6.82
N LEU A 277 19.09 33.16 7.66
CA LEU A 277 18.97 32.89 9.10
C LEU A 277 18.03 31.72 9.35
N ASP A 278 16.89 31.69 8.68
CA ASP A 278 15.93 30.58 8.78
C ASP A 278 16.56 29.28 8.27
N MET A 279 17.25 29.32 7.11
CA MET A 279 17.99 28.17 6.58
C MET A 279 19.02 27.61 7.57
N ASN A 280 19.84 28.49 8.17
CA ASN A 280 20.84 28.07 9.13
C ASN A 280 20.22 27.54 10.43
N THR A 281 19.11 28.12 10.87
CA THR A 281 18.34 27.64 12.03
C THR A 281 17.78 26.26 11.77
N PHE A 282 17.13 26.09 10.62
CA PHE A 282 16.61 24.82 10.15
C PHE A 282 17.70 23.73 10.09
N LEU A 283 18.86 24.02 9.47
CA LEU A 283 19.96 23.06 9.39
C LEU A 283 20.53 22.69 10.77
N LYS A 284 20.53 23.61 11.73
CA LYS A 284 20.92 23.30 13.11
C LYS A 284 19.95 22.28 13.74
N LEU A 285 18.65 22.48 13.56
CA LEU A 285 17.60 21.59 14.08
C LEU A 285 17.56 20.23 13.38
N LEU A 286 17.94 20.16 12.09
CA LEU A 286 17.96 18.93 11.33
C LEU A 286 18.91 17.89 11.95
N LYS A 287 18.35 16.76 12.40
CA LYS A 287 19.08 15.67 13.09
C LYS A 287 19.85 14.76 12.12
N VAL A 288 20.81 15.33 11.40
CA VAL A 288 21.74 14.61 10.51
C VAL A 288 23.19 14.97 10.83
N ALA A 289 24.14 14.17 10.34
CA ALA A 289 25.56 14.42 10.55
C ALA A 289 25.99 15.79 9.98
N GLU A 290 26.92 16.47 10.64
CA GLU A 290 27.41 17.80 10.20
C GLU A 290 27.95 17.78 8.77
N ALA A 291 28.67 16.71 8.40
CA ALA A 291 29.16 16.53 7.04
C ALA A 291 28.02 16.49 5.99
N THR A 292 26.85 15.95 6.35
CA THR A 292 25.67 15.97 5.48
C THR A 292 25.11 17.39 5.36
N LYS A 293 25.10 18.17 6.45
CA LYS A 293 24.65 19.58 6.44
C LYS A 293 25.54 20.44 5.56
N VAL A 294 26.86 20.24 5.61
CA VAL A 294 27.82 20.91 4.72
C VAL A 294 27.50 20.58 3.26
N ARG A 295 27.32 19.29 2.92
CA ARG A 295 26.94 18.90 1.55
C ARG A 295 25.62 19.49 1.08
N ILE A 296 24.62 19.64 1.97
CA ILE A 296 23.37 20.34 1.64
C ILE A 296 23.62 21.80 1.29
N LYS A 297 24.49 22.50 2.03
CA LYS A 297 24.87 23.90 1.74
C LYS A 297 25.64 24.03 0.44
N ASP A 298 26.55 23.11 0.16
CA ASP A 298 27.32 23.07 -1.08
C ASP A 298 26.37 22.87 -2.27
N GLN A 299 25.50 21.86 -2.18
CA GLN A 299 24.47 21.60 -3.20
C GLN A 299 23.52 22.78 -3.35
N PHE A 300 23.13 23.44 -2.26
CA PHE A 300 22.28 24.62 -2.32
C PHE A 300 22.94 25.76 -3.09
N SER A 301 24.24 25.98 -2.88
CA SER A 301 24.99 26.99 -3.62
C SER A 301 24.99 26.71 -5.14
N GLU A 302 25.06 25.43 -5.54
CA GLU A 302 24.90 25.04 -6.95
C GLU A 302 23.48 25.25 -7.49
N GLU A 303 22.45 24.93 -6.70
CA GLU A 303 21.05 25.11 -7.10
C GLU A 303 20.70 26.60 -7.22
N VAL A 304 21.24 27.46 -6.35
CA VAL A 304 21.05 28.92 -6.42
C VAL A 304 21.51 29.49 -7.77
N LEU A 305 22.64 29.00 -8.29
CA LEU A 305 23.15 29.44 -9.60
C LEU A 305 22.24 29.02 -10.76
N LYS A 306 21.50 27.92 -10.62
CA LYS A 306 20.62 27.38 -11.66
C LYS A 306 19.19 27.92 -11.59
N LYS A 307 18.67 28.09 -10.38
CA LYS A 307 17.23 28.25 -10.09
C LYS A 307 16.90 29.45 -9.19
N GLY A 308 17.92 30.14 -8.67
CA GLY A 308 17.75 31.30 -7.79
C GLY A 308 17.73 30.97 -6.29
N ASN A 309 17.80 32.01 -5.45
CA ASN A 309 17.83 31.88 -3.98
C ASN A 309 16.42 31.72 -3.39
N THR A 310 15.84 30.54 -3.56
CA THR A 310 14.42 30.27 -3.25
C THR A 310 14.27 29.06 -2.33
N GLU A 311 13.11 28.94 -1.68
CA GLU A 311 12.76 27.75 -0.91
C GLU A 311 12.77 26.49 -1.77
N PHE A 312 12.40 26.63 -3.05
CA PHE A 312 12.51 25.56 -4.03
C PHE A 312 13.95 25.05 -4.22
N SER A 313 14.92 25.94 -4.42
CA SER A 313 16.33 25.56 -4.60
C SER A 313 16.90 24.86 -3.36
N PHE A 314 16.48 25.27 -2.16
CA PHE A 314 16.90 24.63 -0.91
C PHE A 314 16.25 23.27 -0.69
N SER A 315 14.97 23.17 -1.02
CA SER A 315 14.24 21.91 -1.02
C SER A 315 14.88 20.88 -1.97
N GLU A 316 15.24 21.32 -3.18
CA GLU A 316 15.95 20.52 -4.19
C GLU A 316 17.33 20.07 -3.71
N SER A 317 18.09 20.94 -3.03
CA SER A 317 19.41 20.56 -2.53
C SER A 317 19.32 19.44 -1.48
N ILE A 318 18.35 19.53 -0.56
CA ILE A 318 18.08 18.48 0.43
C ILE A 318 17.67 17.17 -0.25
N ARG A 319 16.73 17.22 -1.20
CA ARG A 319 16.28 16.04 -1.95
C ARG A 319 17.38 15.39 -2.78
N ASN A 320 18.27 16.20 -3.38
CA ASN A 320 19.41 15.71 -4.15
C ASN A 320 20.34 14.87 -3.28
N ILE A 321 20.70 15.36 -2.08
CA ILE A 321 21.49 14.59 -1.13
C ILE A 321 20.74 13.31 -0.72
N GLY A 322 19.43 13.41 -0.46
CA GLY A 322 18.62 12.23 -0.14
C GLY A 322 18.56 11.18 -1.25
N THR A 323 18.60 11.60 -2.51
CA THR A 323 18.46 10.71 -3.67
C THR A 323 19.80 10.12 -4.09
N PHE A 324 20.79 10.98 -4.34
CA PHE A 324 22.00 10.61 -5.09
C PHE A 324 23.24 10.41 -4.22
N ASP A 325 23.27 10.96 -2.99
CA ASP A 325 24.47 10.85 -2.15
C ASP A 325 24.73 9.38 -1.76
N LYS A 326 25.89 8.84 -2.14
CA LYS A 326 26.26 7.45 -1.83
C LYS A 326 26.68 7.27 -0.38
N TYR A 327 27.07 8.35 0.30
CA TYR A 327 27.60 8.32 1.67
C TYR A 327 26.52 8.48 2.74
N THR A 328 25.27 8.70 2.33
CA THR A 328 24.15 8.86 3.25
C THR A 328 23.41 7.53 3.43
N GLY A 329 23.24 7.10 4.69
CA GLY A 329 22.52 5.88 5.04
C GLY A 329 21.04 5.93 4.63
N LYS A 330 20.41 4.76 4.39
CA LYS A 330 19.02 4.65 3.89
C LYS A 330 17.99 5.45 4.72
N ALA A 331 18.09 5.40 6.05
CA ALA A 331 17.18 6.12 6.94
C ALA A 331 17.31 7.64 6.75
N THR A 332 18.54 8.15 6.71
CA THR A 332 18.83 9.56 6.47
C THR A 332 18.40 10.01 5.08
N LYS A 333 18.60 9.17 4.04
CA LYS A 333 18.10 9.44 2.68
C LYS A 333 16.60 9.70 2.67
N ARG A 334 15.84 8.80 3.32
CA ARG A 334 14.39 8.93 3.46
C ARG A 334 14.00 10.21 4.19
N LEU A 335 14.65 10.50 5.32
CA LEU A 335 14.42 11.74 6.07
C LEU A 335 14.64 12.98 5.19
N LEU A 336 15.74 13.03 4.44
CA LEU A 336 16.05 14.17 3.57
C LEU A 336 15.00 14.33 2.46
N ILE A 337 14.59 13.25 1.80
CA ILE A 337 13.55 13.31 0.77
C ILE A 337 12.21 13.81 1.36
N GLU A 338 11.81 13.28 2.53
CA GLU A 338 10.60 13.70 3.25
C GLU A 338 10.68 15.17 3.68
N THR A 339 11.82 15.57 4.22
CA THR A 339 12.07 16.93 4.68
C THR A 339 12.04 17.94 3.52
N GLY A 340 12.78 17.67 2.44
CA GLY A 340 12.79 18.54 1.27
C GLY A 340 11.40 18.66 0.66
N THR A 341 10.63 17.56 0.63
CA THR A 341 9.23 17.59 0.19
C THR A 341 8.37 18.52 1.05
N ARG A 342 8.44 18.40 2.38
CA ARG A 342 7.63 19.22 3.30
C ARG A 342 7.91 20.71 3.17
N ILE A 343 9.15 21.12 2.88
CA ILE A 343 9.48 22.53 2.63
C ILE A 343 8.59 23.13 1.53
N ILE A 344 8.25 22.36 0.49
CA ILE A 344 7.39 22.84 -0.59
C ILE A 344 5.92 22.83 -0.17
N GLU A 345 5.49 21.80 0.54
CA GLU A 345 4.06 21.54 0.77
C GLU A 345 3.47 22.25 1.99
N GLU A 346 4.29 22.52 3.00
CA GLU A 346 3.87 23.06 4.30
C GLU A 346 4.28 24.52 4.48
N ASP A 347 4.07 25.34 3.46
CA ASP A 347 4.26 26.80 3.53
C ASP A 347 5.68 27.25 3.90
N GLY A 348 6.69 26.45 3.51
CA GLY A 348 8.09 26.85 3.55
C GLY A 348 8.88 26.37 4.77
N ILE A 349 10.12 26.84 4.87
CA ILE A 349 11.05 26.39 5.93
C ILE A 349 10.61 26.83 7.34
N LYS A 350 9.83 27.91 7.43
CA LYS A 350 9.42 28.50 8.72
C LYS A 350 8.44 27.63 9.48
N ALA A 351 7.49 27.00 8.79
CA ALA A 351 6.57 26.06 9.40
C ALA A 351 7.35 24.92 10.07
N LEU A 352 8.36 24.39 9.36
CA LEU A 352 9.21 23.32 9.88
C LEU A 352 10.11 23.74 11.04
N ILE A 353 10.50 25.01 11.14
CA ILE A 353 11.27 25.51 12.29
C ILE A 353 10.37 25.65 13.53
N SER A 354 9.10 26.02 13.33
CA SER A 354 8.14 26.23 14.42
C SER A 354 7.61 24.94 15.03
N GLU A 355 7.63 23.86 14.26
CA GLU A 355 7.47 22.51 14.80
C GLU A 355 8.81 22.11 15.44
N ASP A 356 8.80 21.70 16.72
CA ASP A 356 9.92 20.93 17.25
C ASP A 356 10.09 19.73 16.31
N LEU A 357 11.13 19.75 15.48
CA LEU A 357 11.50 18.66 14.58
C LEU A 357 11.98 17.47 15.44
N GLU A 358 11.13 16.92 16.31
CA GLU A 358 11.20 15.57 16.83
C GLU A 358 10.80 14.60 15.73
N PHE A 359 11.54 14.63 14.63
CA PHE A 359 11.65 13.49 13.73
C PHE A 359 12.49 12.48 14.48
N SER A 360 11.84 11.80 15.42
CA SER A 360 12.24 10.46 15.72
C SER A 360 12.33 9.74 14.37
N ILE A 361 13.40 8.99 14.18
CA ILE A 361 13.31 7.78 13.38
C ILE A 361 12.31 6.89 14.14
N LYS A 362 11.03 7.28 14.22
CA LYS A 362 9.95 6.32 14.25
C LYS A 362 10.10 5.68 12.88
N GLY A 363 10.94 4.64 12.87
CA GLY A 363 10.67 3.52 12.02
C GLY A 363 9.22 3.17 12.31
N ASP A 364 8.31 3.72 11.51
CA ASP A 364 7.27 2.89 10.97
C ASP A 364 8.04 1.76 10.32
N TYR A 365 8.20 0.71 11.12
CA TYR A 365 8.53 -0.64 10.74
C TYR A 365 7.41 -1.17 9.85
N ASP A 366 7.17 -0.47 8.74
CA ASP A 366 6.31 -0.84 7.64
C ASP A 366 7.14 -0.70 6.36
N TRP A 367 8.28 -1.39 6.37
CA TRP A 367 8.72 -2.10 5.18
C TRP A 367 9.03 -3.53 5.61
N TYR A 368 7.93 -4.28 5.64
CA TYR A 368 7.88 -5.74 5.68
C TYR A 368 8.79 -6.35 4.62
#